data_AF-A0A3N5ISY2-F1
#
_entry.id   AF-A0A3N5ISY2-F1
#
_cell.length_a   1.000
_cell.length_b   1.000
_cell.length_c   1.000
_cell.angle_alpha   90.00
_cell.angle_beta   90.00
_cell.angle_gamma   90.00
#
_symmetry.space_group_name_H-M   'P 1'
#
loop_
_entity.id
_entity.type
_entity.pdbx_description
1 polymer ?
#
loop_
_entity_poly.entity_id
_entity_poly.type
_entity_poly.pdbx_seq_one_letter_code
_entity_poly.pdbx_strand_id
1 'polypeptide(L)' 'MDTGMKGNTGKIAVINLTTRVVDDRQLPEETYRGFIGGSGLAAKLFWDRADFSAEPLSPEALLIFMNG' A
#
# COMPACT_ATOMS: atom_id res chain seq x y z
N MET A 1 -16.54 -19.95 -12.30
CA MET A 1 -16.14 -18.65 -12.88
C MET A 1 -14.94 -18.19 -12.08
N ASP A 2 -13.85 -17.82 -12.74
CA ASP A 2 -12.69 -17.24 -12.03
C ASP A 2 -13.11 -15.89 -11.44
N THR A 3 -13.24 -15.85 -10.11
CA THR A 3 -13.67 -14.68 -9.33
C THR A 3 -12.50 -13.77 -8.97
N GLY A 4 -11.30 -13.99 -9.53
CA GLY A 4 -10.13 -13.16 -9.25
C GLY A 4 -10.38 -11.67 -9.56
N MET A 5 -9.84 -10.80 -8.69
CA MET A 5 -9.78 -9.35 -8.95
C MET A 5 -9.21 -9.09 -10.35
N LYS A 6 -9.93 -8.30 -11.16
CA LYS A 6 -9.47 -7.87 -12.49
C LYS A 6 -9.02 -6.42 -12.42
N GLY A 7 -7.87 -6.10 -13.03
CA GLY A 7 -7.28 -4.76 -13.06
C GLY A 7 -6.29 -4.46 -11.92
N ASN A 8 -6.35 -5.19 -10.81
CA ASN A 8 -5.37 -5.12 -9.72
C ASN A 8 -4.80 -6.52 -9.44
N THR A 9 -3.51 -6.61 -9.14
CA THR A 9 -2.83 -7.89 -8.81
C THR A 9 -3.17 -8.40 -7.41
N GLY A 10 -3.76 -7.54 -6.56
CA GLY A 10 -4.05 -7.83 -5.15
C GLY A 10 -2.82 -7.90 -4.25
N LYS A 11 -1.62 -7.67 -4.81
CA LYS A 11 -0.33 -7.81 -4.13
C LYS A 11 0.40 -6.49 -4.05
N ILE A 12 0.91 -6.20 -2.86
CA ILE A 12 1.71 -5.01 -2.57
C ILE A 12 3.05 -5.46 -1.97
N ALA A 13 4.15 -5.00 -2.55
CA ALA A 13 5.46 -5.19 -1.95
C ALA A 13 5.65 -4.19 -0.79
N VAL A 14 5.90 -4.71 0.41
CA VAL A 14 6.23 -3.89 1.59
C VAL A 14 7.72 -4.04 1.85
N ILE A 15 8.44 -2.93 1.79
CA ILE A 15 9.90 -2.91 1.87
C ILE A 15 10.31 -2.03 3.04
N ASN A 16 11.07 -2.59 3.98
CA ASN A 16 11.75 -1.83 5.00
C ASN A 16 13.21 -1.63 4.57
N LEU A 17 13.59 -0.40 4.24
CA LEU A 17 14.92 -0.07 3.74
C LEU A 17 16.01 -0.13 4.82
N THR A 18 15.64 0.06 6.10
CA THR A 18 16.56 -0.03 7.24
C THR A 18 16.97 -1.46 7.52
N THR A 19 16.00 -2.38 7.58
CA THR A 19 16.23 -3.81 7.88
C THR A 19 16.47 -4.66 6.64
N ARG A 20 16.21 -4.11 5.45
CA ARG A 20 16.27 -4.80 4.13
C ARG A 20 15.28 -5.96 4.00
N VAL A 21 14.20 -5.94 4.77
CA VAL A 21 13.13 -6.93 4.68
C VAL A 21 12.16 -6.56 3.56
N VAL A 22 11.77 -7.55 2.77
CA VAL A 22 10.75 -7.45 1.71
C VAL A 22 9.68 -8.50 1.99
N ASP A 23 8.42 -8.07 2.00
CA ASP A 23 7.27 -8.92 2.27
C ASP A 23 6.17 -8.66 1.22
N ASP A 24 5.36 -9.68 0.92
CA ASP A 24 4.20 -9.56 0.05
C ASP A 24 2.93 -9.43 0.88
N ARG A 25 2.20 -8.34 0.67
CA ARG A 25 0.96 -8.08 1.37
C ARG A 25 -0.23 -8.16 0.44
N GLN A 26 -1.24 -8.90 0.89
CA GLN A 26 -2.58 -8.85 0.32
C GLN A 26 -3.49 -8.04 1.25
N LEU A 27 -4.40 -7.28 0.65
CA LEU A 27 -5.45 -6.57 1.37
C LEU A 27 -6.79 -7.23 1.07
N PRO A 28 -7.80 -7.03 1.92
CA PRO A 28 -9.16 -7.45 1.60
C PRO A 28 -9.67 -6.82 0.30
N GLU A 29 -10.43 -7.57 -0.49
CA GLU A 29 -10.92 -7.14 -1.81
C GLU A 29 -11.76 -5.86 -1.73
N GLU A 30 -12.52 -5.68 -0.65
CA GLU A 30 -13.32 -4.48 -0.40
C GLU A 30 -12.48 -3.20 -0.33
N THR A 31 -11.21 -3.30 0.08
CA THR A 31 -10.31 -2.14 0.10
C THR A 31 -10.00 -1.70 -1.34
N TYR A 32 -9.70 -2.66 -2.22
CA TYR A 32 -9.47 -2.36 -3.63
C TYR A 32 -10.73 -1.83 -4.31
N ARG A 33 -11.90 -2.38 -4.00
CA ARG A 33 -13.18 -1.88 -4.54
C ARG A 33 -13.53 -0.48 -4.05
N GLY A 34 -13.27 -0.18 -2.78
CA GLY A 34 -13.59 1.12 -2.17
C GLY A 34 -12.65 2.26 -2.59
N PHE A 35 -11.38 1.94 -2.89
CA PHE A 35 -10.35 2.94 -3.18
C PHE A 35 -9.76 2.85 -4.60
N ILE A 36 -10.23 1.89 -5.40
CA ILE A 36 -9.92 1.63 -6.82
C ILE A 36 -8.46 1.21 -7.07
N GLY A 37 -7.50 2.06 -6.75
CA GLY A 37 -6.08 1.89 -7.06
C GLY A 37 -5.33 3.22 -6.97
N GLY A 38 -4.08 3.25 -7.47
CA GLY A 38 -3.28 4.47 -7.62
C GLY A 38 -3.27 5.35 -6.37
N SER A 39 -3.58 6.63 -6.56
CA SER A 39 -3.61 7.63 -5.49
C SER A 39 -4.68 7.37 -4.42
N GLY A 40 -5.84 6.81 -4.79
CA GLY A 40 -6.92 6.49 -3.85
C GLY A 40 -6.51 5.40 -2.87
N LEU A 41 -5.93 4.32 -3.38
CA LEU A 41 -5.41 3.23 -2.55
C LEU A 41 -4.19 3.69 -1.73
N ALA A 42 -3.31 4.49 -2.32
CA ALA A 42 -2.17 5.07 -1.60
C ALA A 42 -2.62 5.94 -0.43
N ALA A 43 -3.64 6.78 -0.61
CA ALA A 43 -4.18 7.63 0.46
C ALA A 43 -4.77 6.81 1.61
N LYS A 44 -5.51 5.72 1.31
CA LYS A 44 -6.01 4.80 2.35
C LYS A 44 -4.87 4.15 3.14
N LEU A 45 -3.85 3.66 2.44
CA LEU A 45 -2.70 3.03 3.10
C LEU A 45 -1.91 4.02 3.93
N PHE A 46 -1.70 5.24 3.43
CA PHE A 46 -1.05 6.31 4.16
C PHE A 46 -1.83 6.65 5.43
N TRP A 47 -3.14 6.86 5.32
CA TRP A 47 -4.00 7.12 6.48
C TRP A 47 -3.92 6.03 7.56
N ASP A 48 -3.88 4.77 7.15
CA ASP A 48 -3.88 3.65 8.08
C ASP A 48 -2.52 3.37 8.74
N ARG A 49 -1.42 3.76 8.10
CA ARG A 49 -0.08 3.22 8.43
C ARG A 49 1.02 4.25 8.57
N ALA A 50 0.83 5.47 8.07
CA ALA A 50 1.83 6.51 8.27
C ALA A 50 1.94 6.85 9.75
N ASP A 51 3.17 7.06 10.22
CA ASP A 51 3.39 7.75 11.47
C ASP A 51 3.21 9.25 11.23
N PHE A 52 2.09 9.81 11.70
CA PHE A 52 1.79 11.23 11.55
C PHE A 52 2.64 12.15 12.42
N SER A 53 3.48 11.59 13.29
CA SER A 53 4.48 12.35 14.05
C SER A 53 5.86 12.34 13.40
N ALA A 54 6.07 11.56 12.33
CA ALA A 54 7.34 11.50 11.61
C ALA A 54 7.63 12.80 10.85
N GLU A 55 8.90 13.21 10.88
CA GLU A 55 9.36 14.33 10.06
C GLU A 55 9.39 13.91 8.58
N PRO A 56 9.13 14.83 7.61
CA PRO A 56 8.93 14.45 6.21
C PRO A 56 10.08 13.70 5.54
N LEU A 57 11.31 13.85 6.06
CA LEU A 57 12.53 13.23 5.53
C LEU A 57 13.15 12.22 6.49
N SER A 58 12.45 11.82 7.56
CA SER A 58 12.97 10.81 8.49
C SER A 58 12.81 9.39 7.94
N PRO A 59 13.55 8.40 8.47
CA PRO A 59 13.41 7.00 8.06
C PRO A 59 12.00 6.40 8.26
N GLU A 60 11.21 6.97 9.16
CA GLU A 60 9.84 6.56 9.48
C GLU A 60 8.81 7.10 8.48
N ALA A 61 9.18 8.11 7.68
CA ALA A 61 8.32 8.69 6.67
C ALA A 61 7.94 7.63 5.62
N LEU A 62 6.64 7.42 5.43
CA LEU A 62 6.12 6.41 4.53
C LEU A 62 6.14 6.90 3.07
N LEU A 63 6.94 6.23 2.23
CA LEU A 63 6.97 6.44 0.78
C LEU A 63 6.14 5.35 0.07
N ILE A 64 5.18 5.76 -0.76
CA ILE A 64 4.29 4.85 -1.49
C ILE A 64 4.41 5.07 -2.99
N PHE A 65 4.79 4.01 -3.70
CA PHE A 65 4.60 3.90 -5.15
C PHE A 65 3.42 2.97 -5.40
N MET A 66 2.34 3.51 -5.96
CA MET A 66 1.13 2.72 -6.24
C MET A 66 0.75 2.88 -7.71
N ASN A 67 0.55 1.76 -8.40
CA ASN A 67 0.05 1.74 -9.76
C ASN A 67 -1.46 1.99 -9.80
N GLY A 68 -1.91 2.68 -10.84
CA GLY A 68 -3.32 3.01 -11.08
C GLY A 68 -3.47 3.87 -12.33
#